data_AF-K0YNA5-F1
#
_entry.id   AF-K0YNA5-F1
#
_cell.length_a   1.000
_cell.length_b   1.000
_cell.length_c   1.000
_cell.angle_alpha   90.00
_cell.angle_beta   90.00
_cell.angle_gamma   90.00
#
_symmetry.space_group_name_H-M   'P 1'
#
loop_
_entity.id
_entity.type
_entity.pdbx_description
1 polymer ?
#
loop_
_entity_poly.entity_id
_entity_poly.type
_entity_poly.pdbx_seq_one_letter_code
_entity_poly.pdbx_strand_id
1 'polypeptide(L)'
;MRVPTTSELRELSFFEVSRLRDEISEEFNRQQIIEYLPTNVEALQAEYQKAAGVPPAGSNWQAPTGLKTAYAVGQVVTHNGVRWKSLCSFNTAEPGTNPALWGKEDEGEAEEAANE
;
A
#
# COMPACT_ATOMS: atom_id res chain seq x y z
N MET A 1 14.04 0.91 23.01
CA MET A 1 14.39 -0.05 24.07
C MET A 1 15.88 -0.32 23.99
N ARG A 2 16.63 -0.29 25.10
CA ARG A 2 18.07 -0.59 25.11
C ARG A 2 18.26 -2.10 25.22
N VAL A 3 19.01 -2.71 24.31
CA VAL A 3 19.39 -4.12 24.41
C VAL A 3 20.52 -4.25 25.45
N PRO A 4 20.37 -5.08 26.49
CA PRO A 4 21.44 -5.31 27.44
C PRO A 4 22.60 -6.09 26.81
N THR A 5 23.80 -5.78 27.27
CA THR A 5 25.04 -6.46 26.88
C THR A 5 25.06 -7.90 27.38
N THR A 6 25.91 -8.74 26.80
CA THR A 6 26.09 -10.13 27.22
C THR A 6 26.47 -10.26 28.70
N SER A 7 27.21 -9.29 29.25
CA SER A 7 27.58 -9.26 30.66
C SER A 7 26.37 -8.92 31.54
N GLU A 8 25.57 -7.93 31.17
CA GLU A 8 24.32 -7.57 31.87
C GLU A 8 23.31 -8.74 31.83
N LEU A 9 23.25 -9.52 30.76
CA LEU A 9 22.38 -10.70 30.66
C LEU A 9 22.74 -11.81 31.64
N ARG A 10 24.01 -11.98 32.00
CA ARG A 10 24.48 -13.03 32.92
C ARG A 10 24.11 -12.76 34.37
N GLU A 11 23.85 -11.50 34.71
CA GLU A 11 23.44 -11.07 36.04
C GLU A 11 21.92 -11.20 36.26
N LEU A 12 21.14 -11.45 35.19
CA LEU A 12 19.70 -11.62 35.26
C LEU A 12 19.30 -13.05 35.65
N SER A 13 18.21 -13.17 36.40
CA SER A 13 17.58 -14.47 36.65
C SER A 13 16.97 -15.05 35.36
N PHE A 14 16.74 -16.36 35.35
CA PHE A 14 16.06 -17.03 34.24
C PHE A 14 14.70 -16.39 33.90
N PHE A 15 13.93 -15.99 34.92
CA PHE A 15 12.63 -15.35 34.73
C PHE A 15 12.76 -13.98 34.05
N GLU A 16 13.75 -13.18 34.47
CA GLU A 16 14.00 -11.87 33.86
C GLU A 16 14.51 -11.99 32.42
N VAL A 17 15.39 -12.96 32.15
CA VAL A 17 15.85 -13.28 30.79
C VAL A 17 14.69 -13.76 29.92
N SER A 18 13.80 -14.61 30.45
CA SER A 18 12.61 -15.07 29.72
C SER A 18 11.67 -13.92 29.37
N ARG A 19 11.36 -13.04 30.34
CA ARG A 19 10.54 -11.85 30.11
C ARG A 19 11.17 -10.93 29.06
N LEU A 20 12.47 -10.66 29.20
CA LEU A 20 13.19 -9.80 28.26
C LEU A 20 13.21 -10.39 26.84
N ARG A 21 13.36 -11.71 26.70
CA ARG A 21 13.26 -12.40 25.40
C ARG A 21 11.88 -12.16 24.77
N ASP A 22 10.82 -12.29 25.55
CA ASP A 22 9.46 -12.14 25.04
C ASP A 22 9.22 -10.69 24.59
N GLU A 23 9.63 -9.70 25.39
CA GLU A 23 9.55 -8.27 25.05
C GLU A 23 10.36 -7.92 23.80
N ILE A 24 11.59 -8.43 23.67
CA ILE A 24 12.41 -8.23 22.47
C ILE A 24 11.76 -8.88 21.24
N SER A 25 11.14 -10.05 21.40
CA SER A 25 10.47 -10.75 20.30
C SER A 25 9.23 -10.01 19.84
N GLU A 26 8.43 -9.47 20.76
CA GLU A 26 7.28 -8.62 20.46
C GLU A 26 7.70 -7.33 19.75
N GLU A 27 8.76 -6.67 20.23
CA GLU A 27 9.27 -5.45 19.62
C GLU A 27 9.86 -5.72 18.23
N PHE A 28 10.58 -6.83 18.06
CA PHE A 28 11.07 -7.26 16.74
C PHE A 28 9.90 -7.49 15.78
N ASN A 29 8.86 -8.20 16.21
CA ASN A 29 7.67 -8.44 15.40
C ASN A 29 6.95 -7.12 15.03
N ARG A 30 6.84 -6.18 15.97
CA ARG A 30 6.28 -4.83 15.72
C ARG A 30 7.08 -4.09 14.66
N GLN A 31 8.42 -4.07 14.78
CA GLN A 31 9.28 -3.40 13.81
C GLN A 31 9.21 -4.06 12.44
N GLN A 32 9.23 -5.40 12.38
CA GLN A 32 9.05 -6.11 11.13
C GLN A 32 7.71 -5.78 10.46
N ILE A 33 6.61 -5.69 11.22
CA ILE A 33 5.32 -5.28 10.67
C ILE A 33 5.42 -3.85 10.11
N ILE A 34 6.00 -2.90 10.84
CA ILE A 34 6.08 -1.51 10.37
C ILE A 34 6.96 -1.38 9.12
N GLU A 35 8.07 -2.11 9.07
CA GLU A 35 9.04 -2.00 7.99
C GLU A 35 8.62 -2.75 6.73
N TYR A 36 8.08 -3.96 6.87
CA TYR A 36 7.83 -4.85 5.72
C TYR A 36 6.36 -4.89 5.26
N LEU A 37 5.40 -4.60 6.15
CA LEU A 37 3.98 -4.72 5.79
C LEU A 37 3.57 -3.76 4.65
N PRO A 38 3.99 -2.48 4.60
CA PRO A 38 3.54 -1.56 3.55
C PRO A 38 3.82 -2.08 2.13
N THR A 39 5.06 -2.52 1.86
CA THR A 39 5.45 -3.06 0.54
C THR A 39 4.71 -4.37 0.23
N ASN A 40 4.55 -5.25 1.22
CA ASN A 40 3.85 -6.52 1.02
C ASN A 40 2.36 -6.31 0.70
N VAL A 41 1.73 -5.31 1.32
CA VAL A 41 0.30 -5.02 1.15
C VAL A 41 0.02 -4.38 -0.21
N GLU A 42 0.90 -3.52 -0.72
CA GLU A 42 0.82 -2.99 -2.10
C GLU A 42 1.00 -4.09 -3.15
N ALA A 43 2.01 -4.95 -2.98
CA ALA A 43 2.24 -6.09 -3.87
C ALA A 43 1.04 -7.04 -3.87
N LEU A 44 0.48 -7.33 -2.70
CA LEU A 44 -0.71 -8.16 -2.56
C LEU A 44 -1.94 -7.52 -3.23
N GLN A 45 -2.11 -6.20 -3.16
CA GLN A 45 -3.19 -5.51 -3.89
C GLN A 45 -3.05 -5.71 -5.39
N ALA A 46 -1.83 -5.55 -5.93
CA ALA A 46 -1.55 -5.72 -7.35
C ALA A 46 -1.81 -7.16 -7.81
N GLU A 47 -1.38 -8.16 -7.03
CA GLU A 47 -1.65 -9.57 -7.31
C GLU A 47 -3.15 -9.89 -7.26
N TYR A 48 -3.86 -9.40 -6.24
CA TYR A 48 -5.31 -9.57 -6.12
C TYR A 48 -6.04 -8.99 -7.34
N GLN A 49 -5.67 -7.81 -7.78
CA GLN A 49 -6.27 -7.16 -8.94
C GLN A 49 -6.01 -7.91 -10.24
N LYS A 50 -4.79 -8.43 -10.42
CA LYS A 50 -4.45 -9.30 -11.56
C LYS A 50 -5.31 -10.57 -11.56
N ALA A 51 -5.58 -11.15 -10.40
CA ALA A 51 -6.36 -12.38 -10.25
C ALA A 51 -7.88 -12.16 -10.36
N ALA A 52 -8.41 -11.11 -9.74
CA ALA A 52 -9.84 -10.79 -9.73
C ALA A 52 -10.33 -10.14 -11.02
N GLY A 53 -9.40 -9.60 -11.82
CA GLY A 53 -9.69 -8.79 -13.00
C GLY A 53 -9.76 -7.30 -12.64
N VAL A 54 -9.08 -6.49 -13.45
CA VAL A 54 -9.13 -5.02 -13.34
C VAL A 54 -10.15 -4.51 -14.35
N PRO A 55 -11.09 -3.62 -13.96
CA PRO A 55 -11.93 -2.93 -14.92
C PRO A 55 -11.07 -2.26 -16.00
N PRO A 56 -11.50 -2.22 -17.27
CA PRO A 56 -10.75 -1.53 -18.32
C PRO A 56 -10.41 -0.09 -17.90
N ALA A 57 -9.21 0.37 -18.23
CA ALA A 57 -8.78 1.74 -17.95
C ALA A 57 -9.80 2.74 -18.51
N GLY A 58 -10.23 3.69 -17.67
CA GLY A 58 -11.25 4.67 -18.03
C GLY A 58 -12.70 4.20 -17.80
N SER A 59 -12.91 3.05 -17.17
CA SER A 59 -14.23 2.66 -16.65
C SER A 59 -14.80 3.73 -15.72
N ASN A 60 -16.12 3.92 -15.71
CA ASN A 60 -16.75 4.87 -14.79
C ASN A 60 -16.40 4.54 -13.34
N TRP A 61 -16.04 5.57 -12.58
CA TRP A 61 -15.74 5.44 -11.16
C TRP A 61 -16.95 4.90 -10.40
N GLN A 62 -16.69 4.01 -9.46
CA GLN A 62 -17.66 3.46 -8.53
C GLN A 62 -17.11 3.60 -7.12
N ALA A 63 -17.95 4.07 -6.20
CA ALA A 63 -17.56 4.22 -4.80
C ALA A 63 -17.12 2.88 -4.20
N PRO A 64 -15.87 2.77 -3.69
CA PRO A 64 -15.42 1.55 -3.06
C PRO A 64 -16.22 1.23 -1.79
N THR A 65 -16.59 -0.04 -1.65
CA THR A 65 -17.30 -0.59 -0.49
C THR A 65 -16.35 -1.20 0.57
N GLY A 66 -15.06 -1.28 0.27
CA GLY A 66 -14.02 -1.76 1.18
C GLY A 66 -12.67 -1.94 0.47
N LEU A 67 -11.68 -2.51 1.16
CA LEU A 67 -10.30 -2.63 0.64
C LEU A 67 -10.19 -3.41 -0.68
N LYS A 68 -11.05 -4.42 -0.89
CA LYS A 68 -11.04 -5.23 -2.13
C LYS A 68 -11.52 -4.46 -3.36
N THR A 69 -12.37 -3.45 -3.16
CA THR A 69 -12.91 -2.61 -4.24
C THR A 69 -12.21 -1.26 -4.34
N ALA A 70 -11.22 -1.01 -3.47
CA ALA A 70 -10.42 0.20 -3.50
C ALA A 70 -9.44 0.19 -4.68
N TYR A 71 -9.21 1.36 -5.26
CA TYR A 71 -8.37 1.50 -6.43
C TYR A 71 -6.89 1.35 -6.05
N ALA A 72 -6.10 0.69 -6.88
CA ALA A 72 -4.64 0.62 -6.69
C ALA A 72 -3.95 1.81 -7.36
N VAL A 73 -2.67 2.01 -7.03
CA VAL A 73 -1.79 2.96 -7.73
C VAL A 73 -1.85 2.69 -9.23
N GLY A 74 -2.04 3.73 -10.01
CA GLY A 74 -2.02 3.68 -11.47
C GLY A 74 -3.31 3.23 -12.12
N GLN A 75 -4.32 2.77 -11.37
CA GLN A 75 -5.64 2.49 -11.95
C GLN A 75 -6.31 3.76 -12.44
N VAL A 76 -6.94 3.67 -13.61
CA VAL A 76 -7.58 4.80 -14.29
C VAL A 76 -9.08 4.61 -14.36
N VAL A 77 -9.82 5.64 -13.96
CA VAL A 77 -11.28 5.71 -14.00
C VAL A 77 -11.75 6.99 -14.68
N THR A 78 -12.99 7.00 -15.16
CA THR A 78 -13.67 8.21 -15.61
C THR A 78 -14.64 8.69 -14.53
N HIS A 79 -14.54 9.96 -14.16
CA HIS A 79 -15.44 10.59 -13.19
C HIS A 79 -15.74 12.03 -13.62
N ASN A 80 -17.02 12.39 -13.69
CA ASN A 80 -17.50 13.69 -14.18
C ASN A 80 -16.92 14.08 -15.56
N GLY A 81 -16.81 13.10 -16.47
CA GLY A 81 -16.29 13.31 -17.82
C GLY A 81 -14.77 13.49 -17.91
N VAL A 82 -14.03 13.33 -16.80
CA VAL A 82 -12.57 13.46 -16.75
C VAL A 82 -11.96 12.11 -16.39
N ARG A 83 -10.80 11.79 -16.99
CA ARG A 83 -10.00 10.61 -16.64
C ARG A 83 -9.10 10.91 -15.45
N TRP A 84 -9.08 10.00 -14.50
CA TRP A 84 -8.33 10.11 -13.26
C TRP A 84 -7.53 8.86 -13.00
N LYS A 85 -6.25 9.04 -12.72
CA LYS A 85 -5.32 8.01 -12.28
C LYS A 85 -5.16 8.06 -10.78
N SER A 86 -5.38 6.93 -10.10
CA SER A 86 -5.12 6.82 -8.67
C SER A 86 -3.62 6.92 -8.40
N LEU A 87 -3.23 7.71 -7.40
CA LEU A 87 -1.84 7.95 -7.03
C LEU A 87 -1.39 7.17 -5.79
N CYS A 88 -2.31 6.47 -5.12
CA CYS A 88 -2.03 5.69 -3.92
C CYS A 88 -2.69 4.32 -3.96
N SER A 89 -2.16 3.40 -3.16
CA SER A 89 -2.76 2.08 -2.91
C SER A 89 -4.04 2.23 -2.10
N PHE A 90 -4.96 1.29 -2.25
CA PHE A 90 -6.24 1.25 -1.52
C PHE A 90 -7.01 2.58 -1.52
N ASN A 91 -7.01 3.29 -2.65
CA ASN A 91 -7.69 4.57 -2.77
C ASN A 91 -9.21 4.39 -2.79
N THR A 92 -9.87 5.00 -1.80
CA THR A 92 -11.33 4.99 -1.64
C THR A 92 -11.98 6.36 -1.86
N ALA A 93 -11.16 7.39 -2.09
CA ALA A 93 -11.66 8.74 -2.27
C ALA A 93 -12.28 8.93 -3.65
N GLU A 94 -13.24 9.82 -3.75
CA GLU A 94 -13.83 10.24 -5.02
C GLU A 94 -12.83 11.07 -5.85
N PRO A 95 -12.67 10.81 -7.16
CA PRO A 95 -11.75 11.57 -8.00
C PRO A 95 -12.08 13.05 -8.05
N GLY A 96 -11.03 13.88 -7.94
CA GLY A 96 -11.14 15.34 -7.89
C GLY A 96 -11.37 15.94 -6.51
N THR A 97 -11.55 15.13 -5.47
CA THR A 97 -11.66 15.63 -4.08
C THR A 97 -10.30 15.95 -3.46
N ASN A 98 -9.24 15.21 -3.83
CA ASN A 98 -7.90 15.40 -3.28
C ASN A 98 -6.82 15.14 -4.36
N PRO A 99 -6.01 16.16 -4.72
CA PRO A 99 -4.96 16.03 -5.73
C PRO A 99 -3.79 15.12 -5.30
N ALA A 100 -3.63 14.82 -4.01
CA ALA A 100 -2.65 13.85 -3.55
C ALA A 100 -3.06 12.39 -3.81
N LEU A 101 -4.36 12.14 -4.02
CA LEU A 101 -4.91 10.79 -4.23
C LEU A 101 -5.22 10.50 -5.70
N TRP A 102 -5.51 11.55 -6.49
CA TRP A 102 -5.92 11.44 -7.88
C TRP A 102 -5.18 12.45 -8.77
N GLY A 103 -4.56 11.97 -9.83
CA GLY A 103 -4.02 12.79 -10.91
C GLY A 103 -4.98 12.78 -12.11
N LYS A 104 -5.26 13.93 -12.70
CA LYS A 104 -5.96 13.97 -13.99
C LYS A 104 -5.03 13.42 -15.08
N GLU A 105 -5.54 12.53 -15.92
CA GLU A 105 -4.85 12.23 -17.18
C GLU A 105 -5.29 13.29 -18.18
N ASP A 106 -4.36 14.14 -18.60
CA ASP A 106 -4.60 15.04 -19.72
C ASP A 106 -4.72 14.19 -21.00
N GLU A 107 -5.70 14.50 -21.84
CA GLU A 107 -5.85 13.89 -23.16
C GLU A 107 -4.73 14.41 -24.09
N GLY A 108 -3.56 13.78 -24.04
CA GLY A 108 -2.43 13.98 -24.95
C GLY A 108 -1.21 13.25 -24.38
N GLU A 109 -0.64 12.23 -25.01
CA GLU A 109 -0.39 12.00 -26.43
C GLU A 109 -0.83 10.59 -26.84
N ALA A 110 -1.73 10.52 -27.82
CA ALA A 110 -2.01 9.32 -28.59
C ALA A 110 -1.86 9.67 -30.07
N GLU A 111 -0.63 9.88 -30.55
CA GLU A 111 -0.21 9.73 -31.97
C GLU A 111 1.20 10.32 -32.19
N GLU A 112 2.27 9.52 -32.04
CA GLU A 112 3.50 9.69 -32.85
C GLU A 112 4.40 8.43 -32.78
N ALA A 113 3.88 7.27 -33.19
CA ALA A 113 4.70 6.07 -33.37
C ALA A 113 4.25 5.22 -34.57
N ALA A 114 3.72 5.87 -35.61
CA ALA A 114 3.30 5.20 -36.84
C ALA A 114 3.68 6.03 -38.07
N ASN A 115 4.92 6.53 -38.15
CA ASN A 115 5.52 6.89 -39.43
C ASN A 115 7.06 6.97 -39.36
N GLU A 116 7.72 5.81 -39.39
CA GLU A 116 9.07 5.65 -39.96
C GLU A 116 9.14 4.34 -40.76
#